data_AF-A0A357LCV7-F1
#
_entry.id   AF-A0A357LCV7-F1
#
_cell.length_a   1.000
_cell.length_b   1.000
_cell.length_c   1.000
_cell.angle_alpha   90.00
_cell.angle_beta   90.00
_cell.angle_gamma   90.00
#
_symmetry.space_group_name_H-M   'P 1'
#
loop_
_entity.id
_entity.type
_entity.pdbx_description
1 polymer ?
#
loop_
_entity_poly.entity_id
_entity_poly.type
_entity_poly.pdbx_seq_one_letter_code
_entity_poly.pdbx_strand_id
1 'polypeptide(L)'
;FLIACAVAAGVSGCDHLQGQATPSEPAAIPVDAKLSISRDGSGKLQFKYDAPFADADGNFNFADGAAAKASVNLSFHIVDDSGLGLTFRRDGRDAIWIVEKALLADTGSTSPLGPYQGRQFRDFKVSGDGKTLTLLDENGDGVLYRYALRFDMGAEIVAHDPDVNNGTGGGHGGD
;
A
#
# COMPACT_ATOMS: atom_id res chain seq x y z
N PHE A 1 34.25 -32.91 49.08
CA PHE A 1 34.22 -31.89 50.16
C PHE A 1 33.00 -31.02 49.91
N LEU A 2 31.87 -31.34 50.54
CA LEU A 2 31.38 -30.78 51.82
C LEU A 2 30.85 -29.34 51.69
N ILE A 3 29.53 -29.28 51.49
CA ILE A 3 28.49 -28.40 52.07
C ILE A 3 28.91 -26.97 52.49
N ALA A 4 28.17 -26.00 51.94
CA ALA A 4 27.59 -24.92 52.73
C ALA A 4 26.24 -24.49 52.12
N CYS A 5 25.15 -25.10 52.60
CA CYS A 5 23.82 -24.49 52.54
C CYS A 5 23.80 -23.34 53.53
N ALA A 6 23.53 -22.13 53.06
CA ALA A 6 23.04 -21.04 53.89
C ALA A 6 21.65 -20.66 53.38
N VAL A 7 20.63 -21.15 54.10
CA VAL A 7 19.26 -20.68 53.95
C VAL A 7 19.15 -19.44 54.82
N ALA A 8 19.03 -18.27 54.20
CA ALA A 8 18.56 -17.06 54.86
C ALA A 8 17.22 -16.67 54.21
N ALA A 9 16.21 -16.61 55.06
CA ALA A 9 14.83 -16.38 54.73
C ALA A 9 14.56 -14.94 54.23
N GLY A 10 13.58 -14.82 53.33
CA GLY A 10 12.55 -13.80 53.48
C GLY A 10 12.76 -12.41 52.85
N VAL A 11 12.08 -12.28 51.70
CA VAL A 11 11.28 -11.15 51.19
C VAL A 11 11.93 -9.90 50.55
N SER A 12 11.42 -9.66 49.33
CA SER A 12 11.15 -8.38 48.65
C SER A 12 12.25 -7.77 47.78
N GLY A 13 12.10 -7.91 46.46
CA GLY A 13 12.79 -7.08 45.48
C GLY A 13 12.62 -7.61 44.05
N CYS A 14 11.71 -7.01 43.29
CA CYS A 14 11.35 -7.37 41.93
C CYS A 14 12.52 -7.28 40.93
N ASP A 15 12.45 -8.17 39.94
CA ASP A 15 12.82 -8.04 38.53
C ASP A 15 13.94 -7.08 38.12
N HIS A 16 15.02 -7.65 37.57
CA HIS A 16 15.79 -6.98 36.53
C HIS A 16 16.21 -7.98 35.44
N LEU A 17 15.24 -8.46 34.65
CA LEU A 17 15.51 -8.97 33.31
C LEU A 17 15.74 -7.75 32.41
N GLN A 18 16.99 -7.43 32.12
CA GLN A 18 17.37 -6.51 31.05
C GLN A 18 16.95 -7.12 29.71
N GLY A 19 15.74 -6.80 29.28
CA GLY A 19 15.31 -6.98 27.90
C GLY A 19 16.20 -6.12 27.00
N GLN A 20 16.97 -6.76 26.13
CA GLN A 20 17.62 -6.09 25.01
C GLN A 20 16.53 -5.37 24.21
N ALA A 21 16.62 -4.05 24.12
CA ALA A 21 15.78 -3.28 23.21
C ALA A 21 16.05 -3.81 21.80
N THR A 22 15.06 -4.47 21.20
CA THR A 22 15.05 -4.71 19.77
C THR A 22 15.20 -3.36 19.08
N PRO A 23 16.09 -3.22 18.08
CA PRO A 23 16.17 -2.00 17.29
C PRO A 23 14.77 -1.70 16.76
N SER A 24 14.22 -0.55 17.15
CA SER A 24 12.91 -0.12 16.65
C SER A 24 13.05 0.10 15.15
N GLU A 25 12.20 -0.56 14.37
CA GLU A 25 12.11 -0.34 12.93
C GLU A 25 11.93 1.18 12.68
N PRO A 26 12.64 1.78 11.69
CA PRO A 26 12.44 3.18 11.35
C PRO A 26 10.95 3.48 11.15
N ALA A 27 10.46 4.57 11.74
CA ALA A 27 9.06 4.93 11.62
C ALA A 27 8.69 5.16 10.15
N ALA A 28 7.68 4.44 9.66
CA ALA A 28 7.20 4.58 8.29
C ALA A 28 6.59 5.97 8.06
N ILE A 29 6.80 6.50 6.86
CA ILE A 29 6.32 7.83 6.46
C ILE A 29 4.83 7.74 6.12
N PRO A 30 3.94 8.55 6.71
CA PRO A 30 2.54 8.57 6.33
C PRO A 30 2.36 9.26 4.97
N VAL A 31 1.65 8.62 4.06
CA VAL A 31 1.23 9.18 2.76
C VAL A 31 -0.27 8.94 2.60
N ASP A 32 -1.03 10.03 2.66
CA ASP A 32 -2.47 10.02 2.42
C ASP A 32 -2.75 10.46 0.97
N ALA A 33 -3.40 9.58 0.23
CA ALA A 33 -3.74 9.75 -1.17
C ALA A 33 -5.26 9.83 -1.34
N LYS A 34 -5.75 10.99 -1.74
CA LYS A 34 -7.15 11.15 -2.14
C LYS A 34 -7.31 10.73 -3.60
N LEU A 35 -8.22 9.78 -3.83
CA LEU A 35 -8.57 9.30 -5.16
C LEU A 35 -9.99 9.75 -5.50
N SER A 36 -10.10 10.76 -6.37
CA SER A 36 -11.38 11.17 -6.94
C SER A 36 -11.73 10.29 -8.13
N ILE A 37 -12.94 9.71 -8.11
CA ILE A 37 -13.47 8.87 -9.18
C ILE A 37 -14.73 9.53 -9.73
N SER A 38 -14.75 9.80 -11.03
CA SER A 38 -15.87 10.45 -11.72
C SER A 38 -16.18 9.77 -13.05
N ARG A 39 -17.24 10.18 -13.73
CA ARG A 39 -17.52 9.79 -15.12
C ARG A 39 -17.40 11.00 -16.04
N ASP A 40 -16.78 10.81 -17.20
CA ASP A 40 -16.83 11.82 -18.25
C ASP A 40 -18.17 11.82 -19.01
N GLY A 41 -18.31 12.73 -19.98
CA GLY A 41 -19.53 12.85 -20.79
C GLY A 41 -19.87 11.63 -21.65
N SER A 42 -18.93 10.68 -21.82
CA SER A 42 -19.15 9.40 -22.49
C SER A 42 -19.52 8.26 -21.53
N GLY A 43 -19.46 8.51 -20.21
CA GLY A 43 -19.69 7.53 -19.17
C GLY A 43 -18.45 6.73 -18.77
N LYS A 44 -17.27 7.02 -19.35
CA LYS A 44 -16.00 6.38 -18.96
C LYS A 44 -15.57 6.89 -17.58
N LEU A 45 -15.06 5.99 -16.75
CA LEU A 45 -14.50 6.34 -15.45
C LEU A 45 -13.19 7.11 -15.59
N GLN A 46 -13.06 8.14 -14.78
CA GLN A 46 -11.89 9.03 -14.69
C GLN A 46 -11.38 8.99 -13.25
N PHE A 47 -10.07 8.84 -13.10
CA PHE A 47 -9.41 8.67 -11.81
C PHE A 47 -8.39 9.80 -11.64
N LYS A 48 -8.42 10.47 -10.49
CA LYS A 48 -7.47 11.54 -10.18
C LYS A 48 -6.93 11.39 -8.77
N TYR A 49 -5.60 11.42 -8.67
CA TYR A 49 -4.89 11.35 -7.39
C TYR A 49 -4.51 12.75 -6.92
N ASP A 50 -4.67 12.98 -5.62
CA ASP A 50 -4.15 14.12 -4.89
C ASP A 50 -3.43 13.56 -3.66
N ALA A 51 -2.11 13.50 -3.75
CA ALA A 51 -1.26 12.90 -2.73
C ALA A 51 0.14 13.53 -2.75
N PRO A 52 0.83 13.58 -1.61
CA PRO A 52 2.27 13.80 -1.59
C PRO A 52 2.97 12.74 -2.46
N PHE A 53 4.04 13.14 -3.15
CA PHE A 53 4.85 12.26 -4.02
C PHE A 53 4.14 11.72 -5.26
N ALA A 54 2.87 12.05 -5.50
CA ALA A 54 2.18 11.72 -6.74
C ALA A 54 2.40 12.79 -7.81
N ASP A 55 2.66 12.38 -9.05
CA ASP A 55 2.65 13.26 -10.22
C ASP A 55 1.22 13.52 -10.74
N ALA A 56 1.11 14.27 -11.84
CA ALA A 56 -0.19 14.62 -12.43
C ALA A 56 -0.97 13.41 -12.97
N ASP A 57 -0.27 12.32 -13.29
CA ASP A 57 -0.84 11.08 -13.80
C ASP A 57 -1.14 10.07 -12.67
N GLY A 58 -0.80 10.42 -11.43
CA GLY A 58 -1.04 9.62 -10.23
C GLY A 58 0.05 8.60 -9.92
N ASN A 59 1.23 8.72 -10.53
CA ASN A 59 2.37 7.85 -10.24
C ASN A 59 3.10 8.34 -9.00
N PHE A 60 3.45 7.44 -8.10
CA PHE A 60 4.14 7.78 -6.85
C PHE A 60 5.64 7.66 -7.03
N ASN A 61 6.35 8.78 -6.85
CA ASN A 61 7.80 8.81 -6.87
C ASN A 61 8.38 8.80 -5.45
N PHE A 62 8.81 7.61 -5.03
CA PHE A 62 9.53 7.39 -3.77
C PHE A 62 11.02 7.11 -4.01
N ALA A 63 11.55 7.40 -5.20
CA ALA A 63 12.95 7.20 -5.54
C ALA A 63 13.89 8.25 -4.92
N ASP A 64 13.36 9.45 -4.67
CA ASP A 64 14.13 10.61 -4.27
C ASP A 64 13.56 11.31 -3.02
N GLY A 65 14.40 12.12 -2.37
CA GLY A 65 14.00 12.98 -1.26
C GLY A 65 13.72 12.22 0.05
N ALA A 66 12.81 12.74 0.87
CA ALA A 66 12.54 12.22 2.22
C ALA A 66 11.93 10.82 2.23
N ALA A 67 11.30 10.39 1.15
CA ALA A 67 10.69 9.07 1.01
C ALA A 67 11.65 8.00 0.45
N ALA A 68 12.84 8.39 0.00
CA ALA A 68 13.80 7.47 -0.59
C ALA A 68 14.21 6.37 0.40
N LYS A 69 13.92 5.11 0.02
CA LYS A 69 14.23 3.89 0.79
C LYS A 69 13.54 3.81 2.16
N ALA A 70 12.49 4.59 2.37
CA ALA A 70 11.69 4.53 3.58
C ALA A 70 10.49 3.59 3.38
N SER A 71 10.09 2.90 4.45
CA SER A 71 8.76 2.30 4.48
C SER A 71 7.71 3.41 4.51
N VAL A 72 6.61 3.23 3.79
CA VAL A 72 5.53 4.21 3.65
C VAL A 72 4.23 3.60 4.16
N ASN A 73 3.56 4.27 5.10
CA ASN A 73 2.18 3.97 5.46
C ASN A 73 1.27 4.67 4.45
N LEU A 74 0.81 3.93 3.45
CA LEU A 74 0.04 4.44 2.34
C LEU A 74 -1.46 4.27 2.62
N SER A 75 -2.21 5.36 2.57
CA SER A 75 -3.67 5.39 2.74
C SER A 75 -4.31 5.94 1.48
N PHE A 76 -5.12 5.15 0.78
CA PHE A 76 -5.97 5.63 -0.30
C PHE A 76 -7.38 5.88 0.19
N HIS A 77 -7.92 7.06 -0.09
CA HIS A 77 -9.28 7.46 0.26
C HIS A 77 -10.07 7.78 -1.00
N ILE A 78 -11.14 7.03 -1.26
CA ILE A 78 -11.97 7.29 -2.44
C ILE A 78 -13.00 8.38 -2.17
N VAL A 79 -13.04 9.35 -3.09
CA VAL A 79 -14.15 10.29 -3.27
C VAL A 79 -14.87 9.89 -4.55
N ASP A 80 -15.96 9.16 -4.40
CA ASP A 80 -16.72 8.58 -5.50
C ASP A 80 -17.86 9.51 -5.95
N ASP A 81 -17.58 10.32 -6.96
CA ASP A 81 -18.56 11.16 -7.66
C ASP A 81 -19.08 10.47 -8.94
N SER A 82 -18.70 9.20 -9.19
CA SER A 82 -19.19 8.45 -10.35
C SER A 82 -20.67 8.09 -10.22
N GLY A 83 -21.19 7.98 -8.99
CA GLY A 83 -22.54 7.52 -8.70
C GLY A 83 -22.73 6.00 -8.84
N LEU A 84 -21.63 5.23 -8.95
CA LEU A 84 -21.66 3.77 -9.07
C LEU A 84 -21.49 3.05 -7.73
N GLY A 85 -21.20 3.78 -6.65
CA GLY A 85 -21.08 3.21 -5.31
C GLY A 85 -19.81 2.38 -5.15
N LEU A 86 -18.72 2.79 -5.78
CA LEU A 86 -17.45 2.06 -5.79
C LEU A 86 -16.89 1.95 -4.37
N THR A 87 -16.38 0.77 -4.03
CA THR A 87 -15.64 0.51 -2.79
C THR A 87 -14.37 -0.27 -3.11
N PHE A 88 -13.31 -0.14 -2.32
CA PHE A 88 -12.18 -1.06 -2.43
C PHE A 88 -12.64 -2.51 -2.25
N ARG A 89 -11.93 -3.43 -2.91
CA ARG A 89 -12.12 -4.87 -2.67
C ARG A 89 -11.95 -5.15 -1.17
N ARG A 90 -12.83 -5.98 -0.60
CA ARG A 90 -12.73 -6.34 0.83
C ARG A 90 -11.41 -6.99 1.22
N ASP A 91 -10.84 -7.79 0.33
CA ASP A 91 -9.48 -8.28 0.48
C ASP A 91 -8.51 -7.22 -0.05
N GLY A 92 -7.85 -6.51 0.87
CA GLY A 92 -6.90 -5.45 0.50
C GLY A 92 -5.73 -5.94 -0.36
N ARG A 93 -5.39 -7.24 -0.33
CA ARG A 93 -4.35 -7.82 -1.19
C ARG A 93 -4.77 -7.90 -2.65
N ASP A 94 -6.08 -7.95 -2.93
CA ASP A 94 -6.68 -7.89 -4.27
C ASP A 94 -7.14 -6.48 -4.63
N ALA A 95 -6.88 -5.48 -3.77
CA ALA A 95 -7.28 -4.10 -4.00
C ALA A 95 -6.19 -3.26 -4.69
N ILE A 96 -4.92 -3.71 -4.69
CA ILE A 96 -3.78 -2.93 -5.18
C ILE A 96 -2.64 -3.82 -5.73
N TRP A 97 -1.95 -3.34 -6.77
CA TRP A 97 -0.70 -3.91 -7.27
C TRP A 97 0.20 -2.84 -7.90
N ILE A 98 1.49 -3.18 -8.08
CA ILE A 98 2.45 -2.35 -8.84
C ILE A 98 2.42 -2.81 -10.30
N VAL A 99 2.21 -1.90 -11.24
CA VAL A 99 2.02 -2.21 -12.67
C VAL A 99 3.26 -2.84 -13.30
N GLU A 100 4.46 -2.30 -13.08
CA GLU A 100 5.72 -2.84 -13.64
C GLU A 100 6.06 -4.23 -13.11
N LYS A 101 5.65 -4.49 -11.87
CA LYS A 101 5.88 -5.76 -11.18
C LYS A 101 4.70 -6.73 -11.39
N ALA A 102 3.72 -6.38 -12.24
CA ALA A 102 2.58 -7.22 -12.61
C ALA A 102 2.91 -8.36 -13.61
N LEU A 103 4.20 -8.62 -13.86
CA LEU A 103 4.65 -9.80 -14.60
C LEU A 103 4.51 -11.05 -13.73
N LEU A 104 3.34 -11.71 -13.85
CA LEU A 104 3.12 -13.18 -13.79
C LEU A 104 1.60 -13.45 -13.82
N ALA A 105 0.94 -13.22 -14.96
CA ALA A 105 -0.40 -13.76 -15.22
C ALA A 105 -0.60 -14.08 -16.71
N ASP A 106 0.33 -14.82 -17.30
CA ASP A 106 0.14 -15.50 -18.59
C ASP A 106 -0.68 -16.81 -18.42
N THR A 107 -1.55 -16.88 -17.40
CA THR A 107 -2.24 -18.10 -16.94
C THR A 107 -3.77 -18.04 -17.03
N GLY A 108 -4.33 -17.03 -17.71
CA GLY A 108 -5.78 -16.97 -17.95
C GLY A 108 -6.63 -16.64 -16.71
N SER A 109 -6.02 -16.15 -15.64
CA SER A 109 -6.74 -15.54 -14.52
C SER A 109 -6.78 -14.02 -14.74
N THR A 110 -7.97 -13.42 -14.79
CA THR A 110 -8.19 -11.97 -14.91
C THR A 110 -7.83 -11.19 -13.63
N SER A 111 -7.19 -11.84 -12.66
CA SER A 111 -6.64 -11.23 -11.47
C SER A 111 -5.12 -11.28 -11.52
N PRO A 112 -4.42 -10.12 -11.56
CA PRO A 112 -3.01 -10.07 -11.23
C PRO A 112 -2.86 -10.74 -9.86
N LEU A 113 -1.92 -11.66 -9.78
CA LEU A 113 -1.49 -12.19 -8.50
C LEU A 113 -1.07 -10.98 -7.66
N GLY A 114 -1.62 -10.85 -6.45
CA GLY A 114 -1.27 -9.80 -5.49
C GLY A 114 0.26 -9.69 -5.29
N PRO A 115 0.73 -8.70 -4.54
CA PRO A 115 2.07 -8.12 -4.63
C PRO A 115 3.19 -9.09 -5.02
N TYR A 116 3.96 -8.68 -6.04
CA TYR A 116 5.20 -9.31 -6.49
C TYR A 116 6.07 -9.79 -5.32
N GLN A 117 6.46 -11.06 -5.37
CA GLN A 117 7.29 -11.80 -4.42
C GLN A 117 7.90 -10.98 -3.26
N GLY A 118 7.35 -11.07 -2.05
CA GLY A 118 8.05 -10.61 -0.84
C GLY A 118 7.21 -9.86 0.19
N ARG A 119 7.91 -9.05 0.99
CA ARG A 119 7.35 -8.21 2.08
C ARG A 119 6.95 -6.80 1.63
N GLN A 120 6.96 -6.52 0.31
CA GLN A 120 6.69 -5.18 -0.25
C GLN A 120 5.43 -4.54 0.33
N PHE A 121 4.28 -5.22 0.29
CA PHE A 121 3.07 -4.73 0.92
C PHE A 121 2.67 -5.58 2.12
N ARG A 122 2.40 -4.92 3.25
CA ARG A 122 1.94 -5.56 4.49
C ARG A 122 0.82 -4.75 5.13
N ASP A 123 0.21 -5.33 6.16
CA ASP A 123 -0.75 -4.65 7.05
C ASP A 123 -1.95 -4.01 6.34
N PHE A 124 -2.41 -4.66 5.28
CA PHE A 124 -3.61 -4.27 4.53
C PHE A 124 -4.82 -4.15 5.44
N LYS A 125 -5.54 -3.04 5.31
CA LYS A 125 -6.82 -2.83 5.96
C LYS A 125 -7.73 -2.01 5.07
N VAL A 126 -8.95 -2.50 4.91
CA VAL A 126 -10.04 -1.78 4.24
C VAL A 126 -11.02 -1.32 5.30
N SER A 127 -11.45 -0.06 5.24
CA SER A 127 -12.43 0.48 6.18
C SER A 127 -13.78 -0.23 6.04
N GLY A 128 -14.60 -0.18 7.10
CA GLY A 128 -15.89 -0.88 7.10
C GLY A 128 -16.88 -0.40 6.03
N ASP A 129 -16.74 0.84 5.57
CA ASP A 129 -17.49 1.43 4.46
C ASP A 129 -16.83 1.17 3.08
N GLY A 130 -15.67 0.52 3.05
CA GLY A 130 -14.90 0.25 1.84
C GLY A 130 -14.30 1.48 1.17
N LYS A 131 -14.33 2.66 1.81
CA LYS A 131 -13.87 3.92 1.23
C LYS A 131 -12.39 4.22 1.45
N THR A 132 -11.73 3.46 2.30
CA THR A 132 -10.30 3.62 2.60
C THR A 132 -9.58 2.28 2.50
N LEU A 133 -8.44 2.27 1.82
CA LEU A 133 -7.46 1.19 1.83
C LEU A 133 -6.18 1.73 2.47
N THR A 134 -5.71 1.08 3.54
CA THR A 134 -4.39 1.39 4.14
C THR A 134 -3.48 0.17 4.03
N LEU A 135 -2.21 0.39 3.75
CA LEU A 135 -1.18 -0.64 3.77
C LEU A 135 0.19 -0.04 4.11
N LEU A 136 1.10 -0.88 4.56
CA LEU A 136 2.52 -0.58 4.61
C LEU A 136 3.15 -0.96 3.28
N ASP A 137 3.81 -0.01 2.63
CA ASP A 137 4.70 -0.23 1.49
C ASP A 137 6.16 -0.16 1.96
N GLU A 138 6.82 -1.31 2.06
CA GLU A 138 8.24 -1.46 2.40
C GLU A 138 9.15 -1.07 1.23
N ASN A 139 8.94 0.11 0.66
CA ASN A 139 9.67 0.59 -0.49
C ASN A 139 11.15 0.87 -0.17
N GLY A 140 11.94 -0.20 -0.05
CA GLY A 140 13.36 -0.18 0.25
C GLY A 140 14.26 -0.14 -0.98
N ASP A 141 13.72 -0.11 -2.20
CA ASP A 141 14.50 -0.16 -3.45
C ASP A 141 14.69 1.20 -4.13
N GLY A 142 13.93 2.23 -3.74
CA GLY A 142 14.10 3.60 -4.27
C GLY A 142 13.69 3.73 -5.73
N VAL A 143 12.61 3.06 -6.12
CA VAL A 143 12.08 3.06 -7.49
C VAL A 143 10.75 3.84 -7.54
N LEU A 144 10.45 4.45 -8.70
CA LEU A 144 9.15 5.03 -9.02
C LEU A 144 8.12 3.91 -9.22
N TYR A 145 6.96 4.02 -8.58
CA TYR A 145 5.90 3.03 -8.72
C TYR A 145 4.64 3.59 -9.35
N ARG A 146 4.06 2.76 -10.21
CA ARG A 146 2.69 2.92 -10.70
C ARG A 146 1.81 1.93 -9.98
N TYR A 147 0.86 2.44 -9.20
CA TYR A 147 -0.13 1.59 -8.54
C TYR A 147 -1.39 1.51 -9.36
N ALA A 148 -1.89 0.29 -9.49
CA ALA A 148 -3.21 0.02 -10.00
C ALA A 148 -4.11 -0.43 -8.85
N LEU A 149 -5.38 -0.05 -8.91
CA LEU A 149 -6.35 -0.26 -7.84
C LEU A 149 -7.59 -1.00 -8.36
N ARG A 150 -8.24 -1.76 -7.48
CA ARG A 150 -9.48 -2.49 -7.78
C ARG A 150 -10.60 -2.10 -6.84
N PHE A 151 -11.79 -2.04 -7.43
CA PHE A 151 -13.01 -1.64 -6.75
C PHE A 151 -14.12 -2.66 -7.01
N ASP A 152 -14.90 -2.95 -5.97
CA ASP A 152 -16.19 -3.60 -6.09
C ASP A 152 -17.22 -2.57 -6.59
N MET A 153 -18.04 -2.98 -7.55
CA MET A 153 -19.20 -2.26 -8.08
C MET A 153 -20.40 -3.20 -8.09
N GLY A 154 -20.99 -3.41 -6.90
CA GLY A 154 -22.02 -4.45 -6.73
C GLY A 154 -21.43 -5.85 -6.98
N ALA A 155 -21.82 -6.49 -8.08
CA ALA A 155 -21.31 -7.80 -8.48
C ALA A 155 -20.16 -7.71 -9.50
N GLU A 156 -19.86 -6.52 -10.00
CA GLU A 156 -18.80 -6.28 -10.98
C GLU A 156 -17.52 -5.77 -10.31
N ILE A 157 -16.39 -5.96 -10.98
CA ILE A 157 -15.09 -5.46 -10.55
C ILE A 157 -14.62 -4.41 -11.54
N VAL A 158 -14.26 -3.24 -11.03
CA VAL A 158 -13.64 -2.16 -11.78
C VAL A 158 -12.16 -2.09 -11.41
N ALA A 159 -11.29 -2.01 -12.42
CA ALA A 159 -9.87 -1.77 -12.22
C ALA A 159 -9.49 -0.37 -12.70
N HIS A 160 -8.78 0.35 -11.84
CA HIS A 160 -7.90 1.43 -12.25
C HIS A 160 -6.54 0.87 -12.61
N ASP A 161 -6.24 0.81 -13.90
CA ASP A 161 -4.87 0.62 -14.39
C ASP A 161 -4.40 1.95 -14.97
N PRO A 162 -3.37 2.61 -14.41
CA PRO A 162 -2.92 3.91 -14.89
C PRO A 162 -2.50 3.89 -16.37
N ASP A 163 -1.98 2.77 -16.89
CA ASP A 163 -1.53 2.66 -18.29
C ASP A 163 -2.71 2.58 -19.27
N VAL A 164 -3.83 2.03 -18.82
CA VAL A 164 -5.06 1.87 -19.61
C VAL A 164 -5.99 3.06 -19.44
N ASN A 165 -6.09 3.61 -18.23
CA ASN A 165 -7.15 4.53 -17.85
C ASN A 165 -6.76 6.00 -18.00
N ASN A 166 -5.52 6.36 -17.68
CA ASN A 166 -5.02 7.73 -17.82
C ASN A 166 -4.44 8.00 -19.23
N GLY A 167 -4.37 6.95 -20.06
CA GLY A 167 -3.71 6.98 -21.35
C GLY A 167 -2.19 6.95 -21.17
N THR A 168 -1.49 6.41 -22.17
CA THR A 168 -0.05 6.61 -22.30
C THR A 168 0.19 8.09 -22.58
N GLY A 169 0.24 8.89 -21.52
CA GLY A 169 0.60 10.29 -21.55
C GLY A 169 2.06 10.45 -21.96
N GLY A 170 2.32 10.45 -23.26
CA GLY A 170 3.53 11.00 -23.87
C GLY A 170 4.65 10.00 -24.11
N GLY A 171 4.86 9.68 -25.39
CA GLY A 171 6.09 9.04 -25.82
C GLY A 171 7.32 9.82 -25.36
N HIS A 172 8.31 9.12 -24.83
CA HIS A 172 9.69 9.47 -25.10
C HIS A 172 10.04 8.92 -26.48
N GLY A 173 9.59 9.63 -27.51
CA GLY A 173 9.93 9.40 -28.90
C GLY A 173 10.10 10.74 -29.61
N GLY A 174 11.36 11.16 -29.82
CA GLY A 174 11.80 12.36 -30.55
C GLY A 174 11.61 13.65 -29.75
N ASP A 175 12.60 14.50 -29.50
CA ASP A 175 13.84 14.81 -30.24
C ASP A 175 15.07 14.92 -29.33
#